data_AF-A0A7X1ZDC6-F1
#
_entry.id   AF-A0A7X1ZDC6-F1
#
_cell.length_a   1.000
_cell.length_b   1.000
_cell.length_c   1.000
_cell.angle_alpha   90.00
_cell.angle_beta   90.00
_cell.angle_gamma   90.00
#
_symmetry.space_group_name_H-M   'P 1'
#
loop_
_entity.id
_entity.type
_entity.pdbx_description
1 polymer ?
#
loop_
_entity_poly.entity_id
_entity_poly.type
_entity_poly.pdbx_seq_one_letter_code
_entity_poly.pdbx_strand_id
1 'polypeptide(L)' 'MPTLTMLAGEINDAHQEVQRHAKGMLLEAKRAGEALLAVKKEIPHGQFKAWVEANCSVSYDTAKEYMRVAKGCVT' A
#
# COMPACT_ATOMS: atom_id res chain seq x y z
N MET A 1 -33.06 23.73 -3.52
CA MET A 1 -31.59 23.89 -3.56
C MET A 1 -31.02 23.16 -2.36
N PRO A 2 -30.01 22.31 -2.52
CA PRO A 2 -29.33 21.71 -1.36
C PRO A 2 -28.76 22.84 -0.49
N THR A 3 -29.10 22.84 0.80
CA THR A 3 -28.58 23.83 1.75
C THR A 3 -27.10 23.55 2.00
N LEU A 4 -26.29 24.58 2.24
CA LEU A 4 -24.85 24.45 2.48
C LEU A 4 -24.50 23.40 3.57
N THR A 5 -25.37 23.24 4.57
CA THR A 5 -25.25 22.22 5.62
C THR A 5 -25.31 20.79 5.09
N MET A 6 -26.15 20.51 4.10
CA MET A 6 -26.27 19.16 3.52
C MET A 6 -25.02 18.79 2.72
N LEU A 7 -24.51 19.73 1.92
CA LEU A 7 -23.26 19.57 1.18
C LEU A 7 -22.06 19.38 2.13
N ALA A 8 -22.03 20.09 3.25
CA ALA A 8 -20.99 19.89 4.27
C ALA A 8 -21.03 18.47 4.87
N GLY A 9 -22.23 17.91 5.07
CA GLY A 9 -22.40 16.51 5.49
C GLY A 9 -21.82 15.53 4.48
N GLU A 10 -22.19 15.66 3.21
CA GLU A 10 -21.70 14.80 2.12
C GLU A 10 -20.16 14.85 1.99
N ILE A 11 -19.56 16.04 2.10
CA ILE A 11 -18.10 16.20 2.06
C ILE A 11 -17.43 15.46 3.22
N ASN A 12 -17.97 15.58 4.43
CA ASN A 12 -17.39 14.93 5.60
C ASN A 12 -17.53 13.41 5.52
N ASP A 13 -18.68 12.90 5.06
CA ASP A 13 -18.91 11.48 4.88
C ASP A 13 -17.96 10.90 3.83
N ALA A 14 -17.85 11.57 2.66
CA ALA A 14 -16.89 11.18 1.63
C ALA A 14 -15.45 11.21 2.14
N HIS A 15 -15.09 12.22 2.94
CA HIS A 15 -13.76 12.30 3.55
C HIS A 15 -13.50 11.13 4.51
N GLN A 16 -14.45 10.76 5.36
CA GLN A 16 -14.31 9.63 6.28
C GLN A 16 -14.13 8.30 5.53
N GLU A 17 -14.87 8.09 4.44
CA GLU A 17 -14.69 6.90 3.60
C GLU A 17 -13.33 6.88 2.91
N VAL A 18 -12.85 8.01 2.38
CA VAL A 18 -11.49 8.13 1.85
C VAL A 18 -10.44 7.78 2.91
N GLN A 19 -10.59 8.29 4.14
CA GLN A 19 -9.66 7.98 5.23
C GLN A 19 -9.65 6.49 5.60
N ARG A 20 -10.84 5.86 5.64
CA ARG A 20 -10.96 4.42 5.89
C ARG A 20 -10.28 3.60 4.80
N HIS A 21 -10.55 3.90 3.54
CA HIS A 21 -9.92 3.23 2.41
C HIS A 21 -8.41 3.46 2.39
N ALA A 22 -7.94 4.70 2.59
CA ALA A 22 -6.51 5.02 2.63
C ALA A 22 -5.78 4.26 3.75
N LYS A 23 -6.38 4.17 4.95
CA LYS A 23 -5.82 3.40 6.05
C LYS A 23 -5.76 1.90 5.73
N GLY A 24 -6.81 1.35 5.12
CA GLY A 24 -6.84 -0.04 4.64
C GLY A 24 -5.75 -0.30 3.60
N MET A 25 -5.60 0.60 2.62
CA MET A 25 -4.56 0.51 1.60
C MET A 25 -3.15 0.50 2.20
N LEU A 26 -2.87 1.36 3.17
CA LEU A 26 -1.57 1.39 3.86
C LEU A 26 -1.30 0.12 4.66
N LEU A 27 -2.33 -0.45 5.30
CA LEU A 27 -2.20 -1.71 6.04
C LEU A 27 -1.89 -2.88 5.10
N GLU A 28 -2.58 -2.97 3.97
CA GLU A 28 -2.33 -4.02 2.97
C GLU A 28 -0.98 -3.84 2.27
N ALA A 29 -0.58 -2.61 1.97
CA ALA A 29 0.76 -2.31 1.45
C ALA A 29 1.86 -2.72 2.44
N LYS A 30 1.66 -2.44 3.73
CA LYS A 30 2.56 -2.89 4.81
C LYS A 30 2.66 -4.42 4.85
N ARG A 31 1.52 -5.12 4.84
CA ARG A 31 1.45 -6.58 4.87
C ARG A 31 2.17 -7.20 3.66
N ALA A 32 1.93 -6.68 2.47
CA ALA A 32 2.63 -7.10 1.25
C ALA A 32 4.15 -6.86 1.37
N GLY A 33 4.56 -5.72 1.92
CA GLY A 33 5.96 -5.38 2.16
C GLY A 33 6.65 -6.31 3.15
N GLU A 34 5.98 -6.68 4.25
CA GLU A 34 6.48 -7.64 5.23
C GLU A 34 6.70 -9.03 4.60
N ALA A 35 5.76 -9.50 3.77
CA ALA A 35 5.90 -10.74 3.02
C ALA A 35 7.08 -10.69 2.03
N LEU A 36 7.21 -9.59 1.28
CA LEU A 36 8.34 -9.38 0.36
C LEU A 36 9.70 -9.34 1.09
N LEU A 37 9.74 -8.77 2.29
CA LEU A 37 10.94 -8.78 3.13
C LEU A 37 11.30 -10.17 3.63
N ALA A 38 10.32 -11.00 3.97
CA ALA A 38 10.55 -12.40 4.34
C ALA A 38 11.16 -13.17 3.17
N VAL A 39 10.56 -13.08 1.97
CA VAL A 39 11.08 -13.73 0.76
C VAL A 39 12.49 -13.26 0.42
N LYS A 40 12.77 -11.96 0.52
CA LYS A 40 14.09 -11.41 0.22
C LYS A 40 15.20 -11.94 1.14
N LYS A 41 14.87 -12.46 2.34
CA LYS A 41 15.85 -13.10 3.24
C LYS A 41 16.21 -14.51 2.81
N GLU A 42 15.27 -15.21 2.17
CA GLU A 42 15.44 -16.61 1.75
C GLU A 42 16.12 -16.73 0.37
N ILE A 43 15.91 -15.74 -0.50
CA ILE A 43 16.40 -15.79 -1.88
C ILE A 43 17.84 -15.25 -1.98
N PRO A 44 18.74 -15.92 -2.73
CA PRO A 44 20.08 -15.41 -2.99
C PRO A 44 20.11 -13.99 -3.59
N HIS A 45 21.16 -13.24 -3.23
CA HIS A 45 21.37 -11.90 -3.78
C HIS A 45 21.33 -11.91 -5.32
N GLY A 46 20.67 -10.90 -5.89
CA GLY A 46 20.51 -10.74 -7.35
C GLY A 46 19.30 -11.43 -7.96
N GLN A 47 18.68 -12.43 -7.29
CA GLN A 47 17.54 -13.17 -7.87
C GLN A 47 16.16 -12.58 -7.52
N PHE A 48 16.11 -11.72 -6.50
CA PHE A 48 14.83 -11.20 -5.99
C PHE A 48 13.98 -10.46 -7.04
N LYS A 49 14.61 -9.69 -7.95
CA LYS A 49 13.88 -8.97 -9.00
C LYS A 49 13.16 -9.93 -9.95
N ALA A 50 13.89 -10.91 -10.49
CA ALA A 50 13.34 -11.93 -11.38
C ALA A 50 12.26 -12.76 -10.69
N TRP A 51 12.43 -13.05 -9.39
CA TRP A 51 11.42 -13.73 -8.61
C TRP A 51 10.12 -12.92 -8.50
N VAL A 52 10.18 -11.62 -8.21
CA VAL A 52 8.98 -10.77 -8.15
C VAL A 52 8.27 -10.73 -9.50
N GLU A 53 9.00 -10.54 -10.59
CA GLU A 53 8.42 -10.49 -11.94
C GLU A 53 7.77 -11.82 -12.35
N ALA A 54 8.27 -12.95 -11.85
CA ALA A 54 7.73 -14.28 -12.14
C ALA A 54 6.57 -14.71 -11.21
N ASN A 55 6.53 -14.22 -9.96
CA ASN A 55 5.64 -14.75 -8.92
C ASN A 55 4.61 -13.74 -8.42
N CYS A 56 4.75 -12.45 -8.74
CA CYS A 56 3.87 -11.40 -8.23
C CYS A 56 3.24 -10.61 -9.37
N SER A 57 1.98 -10.19 -9.19
CA SER A 57 1.28 -9.31 -10.13
C SER A 57 1.72 -7.84 -10.04
N VAL A 58 2.61 -7.51 -9.10
CA VAL A 58 3.10 -6.15 -8.88
C VAL A 58 4.43 -5.94 -9.59
N SER A 59 4.66 -4.72 -10.06
CA SER A 59 5.97 -4.35 -10.59
C SER A 59 7.04 -4.43 -9.50
N TYR A 60 8.31 -4.59 -9.91
CA TYR A 60 9.43 -4.53 -8.99
C TYR A 60 9.50 -3.19 -8.22
N ASP A 61 9.10 -2.08 -8.84
CA ASP A 61 9.07 -0.76 -8.20
C ASP A 61 7.99 -0.68 -7.12
N THR A 62 6.79 -1.19 -7.39
CA THR A 62 5.70 -1.31 -6.40
C THR A 62 6.11 -2.23 -5.24
N ALA A 63 6.77 -3.35 -5.53
CA ALA A 63 7.28 -4.26 -4.50
C ALA A 63 8.29 -3.56 -3.58
N LYS A 64 9.24 -2.79 -4.13
CA LYS A 64 10.18 -1.99 -3.31
C LYS A 64 9.46 -0.98 -2.43
N GLU A 65 8.42 -0.32 -2.95
CA GLU A 65 7.64 0.66 -2.20
C GLU A 65 6.89 0.01 -1.04
N TYR A 66 6.25 -1.14 -1.24
CA TYR A 66 5.65 -1.91 -0.16
C TYR A 66 6.66 -2.30 0.92
N MET A 67 7.85 -2.74 0.53
CA MET A 67 8.93 -3.03 1.48
C MET A 67 9.38 -1.78 2.25
N ARG A 68 9.34 -0.59 1.63
CA ARG A 68 9.64 0.70 2.27
C ARG A 68 8.58 1.07 3.31
N VAL A 69 7.30 0.93 2.95
CA VAL A 69 6.15 1.10 3.85
C VAL A 69 6.26 0.14 5.05
N ALA A 70 6.60 -1.13 4.81
CA ALA A 70 6.80 -2.12 5.87
C ALA A 70 7.93 -1.77 6.85
N LYS A 71 9.00 -1.15 6.35
CA LYS A 71 10.10 -0.66 7.20
C LYS A 71 9.77 0.62 7.97
N GLY A 72 8.61 1.23 7.73
CA GLY A 72 8.24 2.52 8.33
C GLY A 72 9.05 3.70 7.78
N CYS A 73 9.75 3.51 6.65
CA CYS A 73 10.62 4.52 6.06
C CYS A 73 9.87 5.28 4.96
N VAL A 74 8.75 5.90 5.32
CA VAL A 74 8.04 6.81 4.41
C VAL A 74 8.75 8.17 4.49
N THR A 75 9.76 8.35 3.64
CA THR A 75 10.25 9.67 3.23
C THR A 75 9.19 10.41 2.43
#